data_AF-A0A432VZ04-F1
#
_entry.id   AF-A0A432VZ04-F1
#
_cell.length_a   1.000
_cell.length_b   1.000
_cell.length_c   1.000
_cell.angle_alpha   90.00
_cell.angle_beta   90.00
_cell.angle_gamma   90.00
#
_symmetry.space_group_name_H-M   'P 1'
#
loop_
_entity.id
_entity.type
_entity.pdbx_description
1 polymer ?
#
loop_
_entity_poly.entity_id
_entity_poly.type
_entity_poly.pdbx_seq_one_letter_code
_entity_poly.pdbx_strand_id
1 'polypeptide(L)'
;MTGSVDSGWNGTRDFEYDARGNVTTAGQLQFVYDRSEQPVAITGAANGIGSADGSYRYDGHFKRVKQEINGNTVYSVYDRAGVLVHIDAVTANELTDYLVGPQGTLARIKNNDITYLHPDILGSAQSGTDSSGAVQWREQYTPFGEELQSISANDNQAGYTGHIRDAATGLNYMQARYYDPVIGRFYSNDPTGMCSTDADGNAVSGICPVPGDSKAEEIIHQQLSLEELKVL
;
A
#
# COMPACT_ATOMS: atom_id res chain seq x y z
N MET A 1 -1.90 -21.01 -11.28
CA MET A 1 -2.05 -20.51 -12.68
C MET A 1 -0.76 -19.78 -13.05
N THR A 2 -0.43 -19.60 -14.34
CA THR A 2 0.71 -18.76 -14.75
C THR A 2 0.25 -17.66 -15.69
N GLY A 3 0.88 -16.49 -15.60
CA GLY A 3 0.66 -15.35 -16.48
C GLY A 3 1.95 -14.54 -16.60
N SER A 4 2.07 -13.71 -17.62
CA SER A 4 3.27 -12.93 -17.89
C SER A 4 2.86 -11.53 -18.35
N VAL A 5 3.45 -10.50 -17.78
CA VAL A 5 3.13 -9.10 -18.07
C VAL A 5 4.41 -8.38 -18.49
N ASP A 6 4.38 -7.73 -19.65
CA ASP A 6 5.43 -6.80 -20.04
C ASP A 6 5.22 -5.47 -19.29
N SER A 7 6.20 -5.09 -18.46
CA SER A 7 6.17 -3.83 -17.71
C SER A 7 6.69 -2.63 -18.53
N GLY A 8 7.02 -2.83 -19.81
CA GLY A 8 7.39 -1.79 -20.78
C GLY A 8 8.80 -1.22 -20.61
N TRP A 9 9.22 -0.92 -19.38
CA TRP A 9 10.54 -0.36 -19.05
C TRP A 9 11.44 -1.29 -18.22
N ASN A 10 10.86 -2.20 -17.41
CA ASN A 10 11.61 -3.09 -16.51
C ASN A 10 11.60 -4.57 -16.95
N GLY A 11 11.21 -4.83 -18.20
CA GLY A 11 11.13 -6.16 -18.80
C GLY A 11 9.89 -6.95 -18.38
N THR A 12 9.88 -8.23 -18.76
CA THR A 12 8.80 -9.17 -18.49
C THR A 12 8.79 -9.58 -17.00
N ARG A 13 7.64 -9.42 -16.33
CA ARG A 13 7.39 -9.93 -14.98
C ARG A 13 6.43 -11.11 -15.07
N ASP A 14 6.92 -12.29 -14.72
CA ASP A 14 6.11 -13.50 -14.66
C ASP A 14 5.35 -13.59 -13.33
N PHE A 15 4.12 -14.10 -13.40
CA PHE A 15 3.21 -14.22 -12.27
C PHE A 15 2.72 -15.65 -12.11
N GLU A 16 2.83 -16.19 -10.90
CA GLU A 16 2.19 -17.44 -10.51
C GLU A 16 1.16 -17.21 -9.42
N TYR A 17 0.16 -18.09 -9.37
CA TYR A 17 -0.98 -17.95 -8.46
C TYR A 17 -1.35 -19.28 -7.81
N ASP A 18 -1.73 -19.23 -6.53
CA ASP A 18 -2.32 -20.36 -5.80
C ASP A 18 -3.75 -20.68 -6.27
N ALA A 19 -4.36 -21.71 -5.69
CA ALA A 19 -5.73 -22.13 -6.03
C ALA A 19 -6.82 -21.16 -5.51
N ARG A 20 -6.47 -20.16 -4.70
CA ARG A 20 -7.37 -19.14 -4.12
C ARG A 20 -7.26 -17.80 -4.86
N GLY A 21 -6.31 -17.67 -5.80
CA GLY A 21 -6.11 -16.50 -6.65
C GLY A 21 -5.01 -15.55 -6.17
N ASN A 22 -4.29 -15.87 -5.09
CA ASN A 22 -3.19 -15.02 -4.60
C ASN A 22 -1.93 -15.21 -5.44
N VAL A 23 -1.20 -14.12 -5.66
CA VAL A 23 0.06 -14.08 -6.41
C VAL A 23 1.17 -14.72 -5.57
N THR A 24 1.55 -15.97 -5.85
CA THR A 24 2.66 -16.65 -5.14
C THR A 24 4.03 -16.23 -5.67
N THR A 25 4.12 -15.81 -6.94
CA THR A 25 5.34 -15.35 -7.59
C THR A 25 5.05 -14.07 -8.36
N ALA A 26 5.91 -13.06 -8.25
CA ALA A 26 5.90 -11.85 -9.07
C ALA A 26 7.33 -11.48 -9.50
N GLY A 27 7.77 -12.02 -10.63
CA GLY A 27 9.16 -11.97 -11.07
C GLY A 27 10.05 -12.76 -10.09
N GLN A 28 10.99 -12.06 -9.44
CA GLN A 28 11.88 -12.65 -8.43
C GLN A 28 11.30 -12.61 -7.01
N LEU A 29 10.17 -11.92 -6.78
CA LEU A 29 9.48 -11.93 -5.48
C LEU A 29 8.63 -13.19 -5.33
N GLN A 30 8.69 -13.79 -4.15
CA GLN A 30 7.92 -14.97 -3.74
C GLN A 30 7.08 -14.62 -2.52
N PHE A 31 5.83 -15.08 -2.46
CA PHE A 31 4.86 -14.73 -1.42
C PHE A 31 4.30 -15.98 -0.76
N VAL A 32 4.29 -15.99 0.58
CA VAL A 32 3.66 -17.03 1.39
C VAL A 32 2.49 -16.42 2.14
N TYR A 33 1.28 -16.93 1.87
CA TYR A 33 0.04 -16.48 2.49
C TYR A 33 -0.41 -17.41 3.62
N ASP A 34 -1.09 -16.85 4.61
CA ASP A 34 -1.81 -17.63 5.61
C ASP A 34 -3.20 -18.09 5.10
N ARG A 35 -4.09 -18.48 6.03
CA ARG A 35 -5.47 -18.89 5.74
C ARG A 35 -6.47 -17.73 5.69
N SER A 36 -6.00 -16.51 5.94
CA SER A 36 -6.74 -15.25 5.87
C SER A 36 -6.35 -14.45 4.63
N GLU A 37 -5.65 -15.09 3.68
CA GLU A 37 -5.14 -14.49 2.45
C GLU A 37 -4.17 -13.32 2.66
N GLN A 38 -3.49 -13.29 3.82
CA GLN A 38 -2.50 -12.26 4.15
C GLN A 38 -1.07 -12.78 3.92
N PRO A 39 -0.18 -12.02 3.24
CA PRO A 39 1.19 -12.46 2.99
C PRO A 39 2.01 -12.36 4.28
N VAL A 40 2.36 -13.51 4.86
CA VAL A 40 3.13 -13.63 6.12
C VAL A 40 4.63 -13.73 5.91
N ALA A 41 5.08 -14.04 4.70
CA ALA A 41 6.46 -13.89 4.27
C ALA A 41 6.53 -13.45 2.80
N ILE A 42 7.50 -12.60 2.50
CA ILE A 42 7.89 -12.21 1.14
C ILE A 42 9.39 -12.44 1.05
N THR A 43 9.87 -13.07 -0.02
CA THR A 43 11.29 -13.40 -0.21
C THR A 43 11.74 -13.18 -1.65
N GLY A 44 13.06 -13.20 -1.85
CA GLY A 44 13.69 -12.89 -3.13
C GLY A 44 13.95 -11.39 -3.29
N ALA A 45 14.11 -10.93 -4.53
CA ALA A 45 14.49 -9.55 -4.81
C ALA A 45 13.43 -8.81 -5.63
N ALA A 46 13.15 -7.55 -5.26
CA ALA A 46 12.42 -6.65 -6.14
C ALA A 46 13.40 -6.08 -7.19
N ASN A 47 12.99 -6.05 -8.46
CA ASN A 47 13.83 -5.62 -9.58
C ASN A 47 14.44 -4.24 -9.32
N GLY A 48 15.77 -4.15 -9.23
CA GLY A 48 16.50 -2.89 -9.02
C GLY A 48 16.52 -2.37 -7.57
N ILE A 49 15.85 -3.03 -6.62
CA ILE A 49 15.68 -2.56 -5.24
C ILE A 49 16.56 -3.35 -4.25
N GLY A 50 16.70 -4.66 -4.43
CA GLY A 50 17.47 -5.54 -3.54
C GLY A 50 16.61 -6.64 -2.91
N SER A 51 17.13 -7.32 -1.89
CA SER A 51 16.37 -8.38 -1.21
C SER A 51 15.20 -7.80 -0.40
N ALA A 52 14.03 -8.41 -0.59
CA ALA A 52 12.80 -8.17 0.13
C ALA A 52 12.53 -9.21 1.23
N ASP A 53 13.52 -10.04 1.56
CA ASP A 53 13.39 -11.15 2.52
C ASP A 53 12.88 -10.66 3.88
N GLY A 54 11.61 -10.95 4.15
CA GLY A 54 10.94 -10.46 5.34
C GLY A 54 9.71 -11.27 5.75
N SER A 55 9.34 -11.11 7.02
CA SER A 55 8.15 -11.73 7.62
C SER A 55 7.22 -10.68 8.22
N TYR A 56 5.92 -10.98 8.19
CA TYR A 56 4.86 -10.01 8.46
C TYR A 56 3.84 -10.61 9.43
N ARG A 57 3.31 -9.79 10.34
CA ARG A 57 2.27 -10.18 11.31
C ARG A 57 1.14 -9.16 11.30
N TYR A 58 -0.07 -9.68 11.41
CA TYR A 58 -1.31 -8.92 11.31
C TYR A 58 -2.15 -9.08 12.57
N ASP A 59 -3.04 -8.12 12.82
CA ASP A 59 -4.06 -8.20 13.87
C ASP A 59 -5.33 -8.93 13.39
N GLY A 60 -6.33 -9.02 14.29
CA GLY A 60 -7.63 -9.60 13.95
C GLY A 60 -8.51 -8.77 13.02
N HIS A 61 -8.04 -7.60 12.56
CA HIS A 61 -8.70 -6.72 11.59
C HIS A 61 -7.89 -6.60 10.29
N PHE A 62 -7.00 -7.56 10.04
CA PHE A 62 -6.17 -7.68 8.84
C PHE A 62 -5.11 -6.57 8.66
N LYS A 63 -4.76 -5.82 9.71
CA LYS A 63 -3.76 -4.74 9.66
C LYS A 63 -2.40 -5.25 10.12
N ARG A 64 -1.34 -4.94 9.36
CA ARG A 64 0.05 -5.34 9.62
C ARG A 64 0.56 -4.57 10.83
N VAL A 65 0.73 -5.27 11.95
CA VAL A 65 1.23 -4.72 13.22
C VAL A 65 2.74 -4.90 13.39
N LYS A 66 3.35 -5.83 12.65
CA LYS A 66 4.80 -6.06 12.65
C LYS A 66 5.29 -6.45 11.26
N GLN A 67 6.45 -5.92 10.89
CA GLN A 67 7.28 -6.42 9.79
C GLN A 67 8.71 -6.62 10.28
N GLU A 68 9.39 -7.64 9.75
CA GLU A 68 10.81 -7.89 9.97
C GLU A 68 11.46 -8.17 8.62
N ILE A 69 12.16 -7.18 8.06
CA ILE A 69 12.73 -7.22 6.70
C ILE A 69 14.24 -7.09 6.81
N ASN A 70 15.00 -8.05 6.27
CA ASN A 70 16.48 -8.08 6.35
C ASN A 70 17.04 -7.90 7.78
N GLY A 71 16.30 -8.33 8.81
CA GLY A 71 16.66 -8.15 10.23
C GLY A 71 16.24 -6.82 10.86
N ASN A 72 15.62 -5.91 10.10
CA ASN A 72 15.04 -4.67 10.63
C ASN A 72 13.59 -4.91 11.08
N THR A 73 13.33 -4.77 12.37
CA THR A 73 12.00 -4.89 12.96
C THR A 73 11.31 -3.52 12.98
N VAL A 74 10.08 -3.48 12.48
CA VAL A 74 9.20 -2.30 12.54
C VAL A 74 7.82 -2.71 13.03
N TYR A 75 7.29 -1.98 14.00
CA TYR A 75 5.90 -2.09 14.45
C TYR A 75 5.06 -0.96 13.85
N SER A 76 3.79 -1.24 13.59
CA SER A 76 2.82 -0.25 13.10
C SER A 76 1.56 -0.31 13.96
N VAL A 77 1.11 0.86 14.41
CA VAL A 77 0.00 1.00 15.36
C VAL A 77 -1.11 1.80 14.70
N TYR A 78 -2.33 1.28 14.84
CA TYR A 78 -3.54 1.84 14.28
C TYR A 78 -4.50 2.25 15.41
N ASP A 79 -5.31 3.26 15.16
CA ASP A 79 -6.38 3.65 16.08
C ASP A 79 -7.61 2.71 15.97
N ARG A 80 -8.66 3.03 16.73
CA ARG A 80 -9.93 2.27 16.70
C ARG A 80 -10.69 2.38 15.36
N ALA A 81 -10.48 3.45 14.60
CA ALA A 81 -11.03 3.59 13.25
C ALA A 81 -10.19 2.83 12.20
N GLY A 82 -9.05 2.26 12.59
CA GLY A 82 -8.15 1.52 11.73
C GLY A 82 -7.16 2.39 10.97
N VAL A 83 -7.01 3.66 11.34
CA VAL A 83 -6.08 4.64 10.76
C VAL A 83 -4.70 4.44 11.37
N LEU A 84 -3.65 4.45 10.55
CA LEU A 84 -2.26 4.43 11.02
C LEU A 84 -1.96 5.71 11.81
N VAL A 85 -1.50 5.56 13.05
CA VAL A 85 -1.16 6.68 13.94
C VAL A 85 0.32 6.71 14.35
N HIS A 86 0.99 5.55 14.37
CA HIS A 86 2.38 5.47 14.84
C HIS A 86 3.14 4.31 14.17
N ILE A 87 4.43 4.53 13.92
CA ILE A 87 5.41 3.52 13.50
C ILE A 87 6.61 3.56 14.45
N ASP A 88 7.02 2.40 14.94
CA ASP A 88 8.24 2.19 15.72
C ASP A 88 9.20 1.29 14.93
N ALA A 89 10.22 1.89 14.31
CA ALA A 89 11.29 1.20 13.61
C ALA A 89 12.43 0.88 14.58
N VAL A 90 12.18 -0.08 15.47
CA VAL A 90 13.05 -0.47 16.60
C VAL A 90 14.52 -0.64 16.21
N THR A 91 14.81 -1.33 15.09
CA THR A 91 16.20 -1.57 14.68
C THR A 91 16.91 -0.29 14.20
N ALA A 92 16.17 0.68 13.66
CA ALA A 92 16.70 1.98 13.27
C ALA A 92 16.70 3.01 14.42
N ASN A 93 16.01 2.70 15.53
CA ASN A 93 15.71 3.64 16.62
C ASN A 93 15.01 4.91 16.07
N GLU A 94 13.99 4.70 15.24
CA GLU A 94 13.17 5.78 14.67
C GLU A 94 11.69 5.62 15.06
N LEU A 95 11.15 6.64 15.71
CA LEU A 95 9.73 6.74 16.06
C LEU A 95 9.06 7.75 15.12
N THR A 96 7.92 7.38 14.54
CA THR A 96 7.17 8.24 13.61
C THR A 96 5.70 8.30 14.00
N ASP A 97 5.25 9.48 14.44
CA ASP A 97 3.84 9.77 14.70
C ASP A 97 3.15 10.42 13.48
N TYR A 98 1.89 10.07 13.26
CA TYR A 98 1.06 10.56 12.15
C TYR A 98 -0.10 11.40 12.69
N LEU A 99 -0.15 12.68 12.30
CA LEU A 99 -1.26 13.58 12.63
C LEU A 99 -2.29 13.52 11.50
N VAL A 100 -3.39 12.80 11.73
CA VAL A 100 -4.44 12.58 10.72
C VAL A 100 -5.64 13.49 10.97
N GLY A 101 -6.13 14.12 9.91
CA GLY A 101 -7.33 14.95 9.89
C GLY A 101 -8.43 14.38 8.99
N PRO A 102 -9.57 15.10 8.83
CA PRO A 102 -10.73 14.61 8.09
C PRO A 102 -10.49 14.29 6.60
N GLN A 103 -9.39 14.81 6.03
CA GLN A 103 -9.02 14.66 4.63
C GLN A 103 -7.81 13.74 4.41
N GLY A 104 -7.27 13.13 5.48
CA GLY A 104 -6.05 12.30 5.44
C GLY A 104 -4.96 12.82 6.36
N THR A 105 -3.75 12.28 6.21
CA THR A 105 -2.57 12.63 7.01
C THR A 105 -2.12 14.06 6.71
N LEU A 106 -2.08 14.90 7.75
CA LEU A 106 -1.69 16.32 7.66
C LEU A 106 -0.20 16.54 7.96
N ALA A 107 0.36 15.73 8.85
CA ALA A 107 1.78 15.81 9.20
C ALA A 107 2.33 14.48 9.71
N ARG A 108 3.65 14.34 9.60
CA ARG A 108 4.49 13.28 10.13
C ARG A 108 5.47 13.89 11.12
N ILE A 109 5.67 13.28 12.29
CA ILE A 109 6.72 13.68 13.25
C ILE A 109 7.66 12.49 13.41
N LYS A 110 8.87 12.59 12.85
CA LYS A 110 9.91 11.55 12.92
C LYS A 110 10.99 12.00 13.91
N ASN A 111 11.18 11.28 15.02
CA ASN A 111 12.18 11.62 16.06
C ASN A 111 12.13 13.10 16.54
N ASN A 112 10.93 13.66 16.68
CA ASN A 112 10.60 15.08 16.96
C ASN A 112 10.72 16.07 15.77
N ASP A 113 11.22 15.66 14.61
CA ASP A 113 11.24 16.49 13.40
C ASP A 113 9.91 16.41 12.66
N ILE A 114 9.20 17.54 12.58
CA ILE A 114 7.89 17.64 11.92
C ILE A 114 8.00 17.94 10.42
N THR A 115 7.31 17.14 9.62
CA THR A 115 7.05 17.35 8.20
C THR A 115 5.54 17.51 7.99
N TYR A 116 5.11 18.67 7.51
CA TYR A 116 3.74 18.87 7.02
C TYR A 116 3.60 18.28 5.63
N LEU A 117 2.54 17.50 5.41
CA LEU A 117 2.28 16.81 4.16
C LEU A 117 1.23 17.57 3.35
N HIS A 118 1.46 17.69 2.05
CA HIS A 118 0.57 18.35 1.11
C HIS A 118 0.01 17.31 0.12
N PRO A 119 -1.11 16.66 0.44
CA PRO A 119 -1.71 15.64 -0.40
C PRO A 119 -2.52 16.21 -1.57
N ASP A 120 -2.70 15.38 -2.60
CA ASP A 120 -3.73 15.60 -3.62
C ASP A 120 -5.14 15.20 -3.14
N ILE A 121 -6.13 15.29 -4.03
CA ILE A 121 -7.53 14.97 -3.75
C ILE A 121 -7.77 13.50 -3.37
N LEU A 122 -6.87 12.58 -3.73
CA LEU A 122 -6.94 11.16 -3.41
C LEU A 122 -6.16 10.82 -2.13
N GLY A 123 -5.45 11.79 -1.54
CA GLY A 123 -4.62 11.61 -0.35
C GLY A 123 -3.14 11.33 -0.64
N SER A 124 -2.71 11.24 -1.90
CA SER A 124 -1.31 10.96 -2.24
C SER A 124 -0.45 12.17 -1.90
N ALA A 125 0.59 11.99 -1.10
CA ALA A 125 1.40 13.13 -0.64
C ALA A 125 2.33 13.62 -1.77
N GLN A 126 2.02 14.79 -2.35
CA GLN A 126 2.75 15.35 -3.50
C GLN A 126 3.95 16.21 -3.08
N SER A 127 3.98 16.73 -1.85
CA SER A 127 5.15 17.40 -1.29
C SER A 127 5.14 17.42 0.24
N GLY A 128 6.32 17.62 0.84
CA GLY A 128 6.50 17.82 2.28
C GLY A 128 7.25 19.13 2.59
N THR A 129 6.84 19.82 3.66
CA THR A 129 7.52 21.02 4.17
C THR A 129 7.89 20.88 5.64
N ASP A 130 9.03 21.43 6.05
CA ASP A 130 9.46 21.43 7.45
C ASP A 130 8.76 22.50 8.31
N SER A 131 9.17 22.61 9.58
CA SER A 131 8.68 23.58 10.57
C SER A 131 8.92 25.06 10.20
N SER A 132 9.83 25.35 9.26
CA SER A 132 10.08 26.70 8.73
C SER A 132 9.26 27.00 7.46
N GLY A 133 8.57 25.99 6.91
CA GLY A 133 7.84 26.07 5.65
C GLY A 133 8.70 25.84 4.41
N ALA A 134 9.97 25.43 4.56
CA ALA A 134 10.81 25.09 3.42
C ALA A 134 10.41 23.71 2.85
N VAL A 135 10.38 23.60 1.52
CA VAL A 135 10.03 22.35 0.82
C VAL A 135 11.19 21.36 0.94
N GLN A 136 10.94 20.25 1.63
CA GLN A 136 11.89 19.16 1.83
C GLN A 136 11.93 18.24 0.61
N TRP A 137 10.77 18.00 -0.02
CA TRP A 137 10.63 17.15 -1.20
C TRP A 137 9.35 17.45 -1.98
N ARG A 138 9.31 17.01 -3.23
CA ARG A 138 8.13 16.97 -4.10
C ARG A 138 8.18 15.71 -4.95
N GLU A 139 7.12 14.94 -4.94
CA GLU A 139 6.99 13.70 -5.72
C GLU A 139 5.82 13.83 -6.69
N GLN A 140 5.76 12.92 -7.67
CA GLN A 140 4.69 12.85 -8.66
C GLN A 140 4.36 11.39 -8.94
N TYR A 141 3.07 11.09 -9.05
CA TYR A 141 2.55 9.75 -9.26
C TYR A 141 1.86 9.65 -10.62
N THR A 142 1.98 8.51 -11.29
CA THR A 142 1.10 8.14 -12.42
C THR A 142 -0.34 7.88 -11.91
N PRO A 143 -1.35 7.76 -12.79
CA PRO A 143 -2.72 7.46 -12.37
C PRO A 143 -2.90 6.14 -11.60
N PHE A 144 -1.93 5.23 -11.69
CA PHE A 144 -1.87 3.97 -10.94
C PHE A 144 -0.85 3.99 -9.79
N GLY A 145 -0.30 5.16 -9.43
CA GLY A 145 0.56 5.31 -8.25
C GLY A 145 2.04 4.99 -8.45
N GLU A 146 2.53 4.88 -9.68
CA GLU A 146 3.97 4.73 -9.94
C GLU A 146 4.68 6.08 -9.73
N GLU A 147 5.73 6.09 -8.93
CA GLU A 147 6.52 7.30 -8.64
C GLU A 147 7.37 7.69 -9.85
N LEU A 148 7.02 8.81 -10.51
CA LEU A 148 7.80 9.38 -11.61
C LEU A 148 9.13 9.99 -11.13
N GLN A 149 9.17 10.43 -9.87
CA GLN A 149 10.35 10.93 -9.18
C GLN A 149 10.27 10.49 -7.72
N SER A 150 10.97 9.41 -7.38
CA SER A 150 11.13 8.97 -5.98
C SER A 150 12.22 9.81 -5.32
N ILE A 151 11.90 10.54 -4.25
CA ILE A 151 12.87 11.37 -3.52
C ILE A 151 13.09 10.76 -2.14
N SER A 152 14.34 10.40 -1.83
CA SER A 152 14.72 9.75 -0.57
C SER A 152 14.26 10.48 0.70
N ALA A 153 14.04 11.80 0.62
CA ALA A 153 13.53 12.62 1.71
C ALA A 153 12.04 12.39 2.07
N ASN A 154 11.24 11.69 1.27
CA ASN A 154 9.91 11.22 1.70
C ASN A 154 9.98 9.91 2.53
N ASP A 155 11.10 9.17 2.46
CA ASP A 155 11.33 7.94 3.22
C ASP A 155 10.27 6.84 3.00
N ASN A 156 9.55 6.87 1.87
CA ASN A 156 8.44 5.95 1.51
C ASN A 156 7.25 5.92 2.51
N GLN A 157 7.24 6.83 3.48
CA GLN A 157 6.31 6.84 4.61
C GLN A 157 5.04 7.68 4.37
N ALA A 158 4.90 8.31 3.21
CA ALA A 158 3.67 8.98 2.79
C ALA A 158 3.53 8.84 1.26
N GLY A 159 3.02 7.69 0.82
CA GLY A 159 2.95 7.30 -0.59
C GLY A 159 1.60 7.59 -1.25
N TYR A 160 1.31 6.81 -2.29
CA TYR A 160 0.09 6.89 -3.08
C TYR A 160 -1.18 6.67 -2.23
N THR A 161 -2.19 7.50 -2.47
CA THR A 161 -3.47 7.59 -1.71
C THR A 161 -3.32 7.60 -0.17
N GLY A 162 -2.17 8.04 0.34
CA GLY A 162 -1.88 8.15 1.77
C GLY A 162 -1.41 6.86 2.45
N HIS A 163 -1.14 5.79 1.71
CA HIS A 163 -0.61 4.54 2.26
C HIS A 163 0.93 4.53 2.34
N ILE A 164 1.47 3.57 3.10
CA ILE A 164 2.92 3.35 3.18
C ILE A 164 3.36 2.60 1.92
N ARG A 165 4.44 3.06 1.28
CA ARG A 165 5.14 2.25 0.28
C ARG A 165 6.15 1.34 0.96
N ASP A 166 6.04 0.05 0.68
CA ASP A 166 6.97 -0.95 1.16
C ASP A 166 8.22 -0.94 0.27
N ALA A 167 9.21 -0.15 0.71
CA ALA A 167 10.42 0.14 -0.07
C ALA A 167 11.24 -1.10 -0.46
N ALA A 168 11.13 -2.21 0.28
CA ALA A 168 11.88 -3.44 0.00
C ALA A 168 11.23 -4.27 -1.13
N THR A 169 9.90 -4.28 -1.21
CA THR A 169 9.14 -4.97 -2.26
C THR A 169 8.84 -4.08 -3.48
N GLY A 170 8.86 -2.76 -3.30
CA GLY A 170 8.41 -1.77 -4.28
C GLY A 170 6.89 -1.63 -4.39
N LEU A 171 6.13 -2.32 -3.53
CA LEU A 171 4.68 -2.36 -3.53
C LEU A 171 4.09 -1.35 -2.54
N ASN A 172 2.84 -0.92 -2.76
CA ASN A 172 2.10 -0.11 -1.80
C ASN A 172 1.34 -1.03 -0.81
N TYR A 173 1.53 -0.82 0.48
CA TYR A 173 0.86 -1.57 1.53
C TYR A 173 -0.45 -0.89 1.93
N MET A 174 -1.54 -1.33 1.29
CA MET A 174 -2.91 -0.83 1.51
C MET A 174 -3.64 -1.73 2.51
N GLN A 175 -3.16 -1.73 3.76
CA GLN A 175 -3.75 -2.42 4.92
C GLN A 175 -4.03 -3.93 4.69
N ALA A 176 -5.20 -4.28 4.18
CA ALA A 176 -5.54 -5.67 3.91
C ALA A 176 -4.66 -6.29 2.81
N ARG A 177 -4.21 -5.50 1.83
CA ARG A 177 -3.63 -5.97 0.56
C ARG A 177 -2.35 -5.23 0.16
N TYR A 178 -1.53 -5.90 -0.65
CA TYR A 178 -0.40 -5.28 -1.36
C TYR A 178 -0.83 -4.94 -2.78
N TYR A 179 -0.59 -3.69 -3.17
CA TYR A 179 -0.92 -3.13 -4.48
C TYR A 179 0.36 -2.85 -5.28
N ASP A 180 0.38 -3.27 -6.55
CA ASP A 180 1.49 -3.03 -7.46
C ASP A 180 1.18 -1.83 -8.37
N PRO A 181 1.87 -0.68 -8.18
CA PRO A 181 1.60 0.52 -8.95
C PRO A 181 2.03 0.43 -10.42
N VAL A 182 2.91 -0.52 -10.79
CA VAL A 182 3.41 -0.68 -12.17
C VAL A 182 2.36 -1.34 -13.06
N ILE A 183 1.53 -2.24 -12.49
CA ILE A 183 0.49 -2.96 -13.22
C ILE A 183 -0.94 -2.64 -12.74
N GLY A 184 -1.09 -1.73 -11.78
CA GLY A 184 -2.36 -1.18 -11.34
C GLY A 184 -3.30 -2.15 -10.59
N ARG A 185 -2.79 -3.18 -9.90
CA ARG A 185 -3.65 -4.19 -9.24
C ARG A 185 -3.11 -4.74 -7.90
N PHE A 186 -3.99 -5.36 -7.14
CA PHE A 186 -3.65 -6.10 -5.91
C PHE A 186 -3.07 -7.50 -6.19
N TYR A 187 -2.29 -8.00 -5.22
CA TYR A 187 -1.67 -9.34 -5.26
C TYR A 187 -2.47 -10.43 -4.51
N SER A 188 -3.51 -10.06 -3.77
CA SER A 188 -4.47 -10.98 -3.15
C SER A 188 -5.90 -10.56 -3.47
N ASN A 189 -6.81 -11.53 -3.41
CA ASN A 189 -8.24 -11.27 -3.50
C ASN A 189 -8.73 -10.46 -2.29
N ASP A 190 -9.92 -9.87 -2.41
CA ASP A 190 -10.54 -9.15 -1.30
C ASP A 190 -10.82 -10.11 -0.12
N PRO A 191 -10.27 -9.87 1.09
CA PRO A 191 -10.59 -10.71 2.24
C PRO A 191 -12.04 -10.50 2.70
N THR A 192 -12.67 -9.38 2.33
CA THR A 192 -14.11 -9.17 2.46
C THR A 192 -14.80 -9.57 1.16
N GLY A 193 -15.13 -10.86 1.08
CA GLY A 193 -15.60 -11.48 -0.16
C GLY A 193 -16.88 -10.87 -0.73
N MET A 194 -17.20 -11.30 -1.95
CA MET A 194 -18.45 -10.95 -2.61
C MET A 194 -19.68 -11.35 -1.79
N CYS A 195 -20.43 -10.34 -1.43
CA CYS A 195 -21.87 -10.41 -1.35
C CYS A 195 -22.46 -10.29 -2.82
N SER A 196 -23.62 -10.90 -3.19
CA SER A 196 -24.54 -10.57 -4.31
C SER A 196 -26.03 -10.29 -3.90
N THR A 197 -26.70 -9.24 -4.42
CA THR A 197 -27.87 -8.47 -3.89
C THR A 197 -29.23 -9.14 -3.62
N ASP A 198 -30.01 -8.54 -2.68
CA ASP A 198 -31.47 -8.67 -2.63
C ASP A 198 -32.22 -7.35 -2.94
N ALA A 199 -33.49 -7.50 -3.33
CA ALA A 199 -34.36 -6.40 -3.76
C ALA A 199 -34.83 -5.50 -2.60
N ASP A 200 -34.60 -5.91 -1.35
CA ASP A 200 -34.96 -5.17 -0.14
C ASP A 200 -33.81 -4.28 0.36
N GLY A 201 -32.66 -4.30 -0.35
CA GLY A 201 -31.49 -3.47 -0.05
C GLY A 201 -30.58 -4.05 1.01
N ASN A 202 -30.75 -5.32 1.41
CA ASN A 202 -29.76 -5.95 2.26
C ASN A 202 -28.49 -6.23 1.47
N ALA A 203 -27.36 -6.07 2.15
CA ALA A 203 -26.09 -6.64 1.77
C ALA A 203 -26.13 -8.17 1.96
N VAL A 204 -26.99 -8.83 1.21
CA VAL A 204 -26.44 -9.97 0.53
C VAL A 204 -25.53 -9.54 -0.63
N SER A 205 -25.39 -8.24 -1.06
CA SER A 205 -24.48 -7.67 -2.15
C SER A 205 -23.15 -6.93 -1.86
N GLY A 206 -22.20 -6.98 -2.82
CA GLY A 206 -21.04 -6.08 -3.04
C GLY A 206 -19.66 -6.67 -2.72
N ILE A 207 -18.58 -6.01 -3.16
CA ILE A 207 -17.35 -5.94 -2.32
C ILE A 207 -17.80 -5.21 -1.05
N CYS A 208 -17.52 -5.77 0.12
CA CYS A 208 -17.96 -5.15 1.37
C CYS A 208 -17.03 -3.97 1.70
N PRO A 209 -17.56 -2.78 2.08
CA PRO A 209 -16.71 -1.69 2.53
C PRO A 209 -15.96 -2.05 3.82
N VAL A 210 -14.65 -2.25 3.70
CA VAL A 210 -13.74 -2.38 4.84
C VAL A 210 -13.72 -1.07 5.65
N PRO A 211 -14.01 -1.08 6.96
CA PRO A 211 -13.93 0.12 7.80
C PRO A 211 -12.50 0.68 7.83
N GLY A 212 -12.31 1.83 7.17
CA GLY A 212 -11.02 2.52 7.09
C GLY A 212 -10.26 2.36 5.77
N ASP A 213 -10.79 1.64 4.78
CA ASP A 213 -10.14 1.44 3.45
C ASP A 213 -11.00 1.89 2.26
N SER A 214 -12.26 2.27 2.51
CA SER A 214 -13.29 2.47 1.48
C SER A 214 -13.02 3.55 0.43
N LYS A 215 -11.96 4.35 0.54
CA LYS A 215 -11.61 5.37 -0.46
C LYS A 215 -10.71 4.81 -1.55
N ALA A 216 -9.61 4.13 -1.22
CA ALA A 216 -8.61 3.72 -2.22
C ALA A 216 -9.19 2.69 -3.21
N GLU A 217 -9.97 1.73 -2.72
CA GLU A 217 -10.55 0.67 -3.54
C GLU A 217 -11.69 1.19 -4.42
N GLU A 218 -12.54 2.07 -3.88
CA GLU A 218 -13.58 2.76 -4.66
C GLU A 218 -12.94 3.67 -5.73
N ILE A 219 -11.83 4.36 -5.41
CA ILE A 219 -11.09 5.22 -6.34
C ILE A 219 -10.43 4.40 -7.46
N ILE A 220 -9.77 3.28 -7.18
CA ILE A 220 -9.17 2.41 -8.22
C ILE A 220 -10.27 1.93 -9.18
N HIS A 221 -11.42 1.51 -8.67
CA HIS A 221 -12.57 1.10 -9.48
C HIS A 221 -13.22 2.27 -10.26
N GLN A 222 -13.29 3.48 -9.67
CA GLN A 222 -13.78 4.68 -10.36
C GLN A 222 -12.80 5.16 -11.46
N GLN A 223 -11.49 5.01 -11.28
CA GLN A 223 -10.48 5.36 -12.28
C GLN A 223 -10.59 4.45 -13.51
N LEU A 224 -10.74 3.13 -13.31
CA LEU A 224 -11.02 2.15 -14.36
C LEU A 224 -12.27 2.54 -15.19
N SER A 225 -13.37 2.88 -14.51
CA SER A 225 -14.62 3.35 -15.14
C SER A 225 -14.43 4.63 -15.97
N LEU A 226 -13.62 5.58 -15.48
CA LEU A 226 -13.36 6.86 -16.15
C LEU A 226 -12.39 6.77 -17.35
N GLU A 227 -11.62 5.68 -17.48
CA GLU A 227 -10.79 5.43 -18.66
C GLU A 227 -11.55 4.64 -19.74
N GLU A 228 -12.39 3.67 -19.38
CA GLU A 228 -13.30 3.04 -20.36
C GLU A 228 -14.21 4.06 -21.05
N LEU A 229 -14.65 5.10 -20.32
CA LEU A 229 -15.48 6.18 -20.87
C LEU A 229 -14.75 7.17 -21.79
N LYS A 230 -13.43 7.05 -21.97
CA LYS A 230 -12.61 7.91 -22.85
C LYS A 230 -12.18 7.22 -24.16
N VAL A 231 -12.62 5.98 -24.39
CA VAL A 231 -12.31 5.17 -25.58
C VAL A 231 -13.52 5.08 -26.55
N LEU A 232 -14.56 5.91 -26.33
CA LEU A 232 -15.75 6.08 -27.16
C LEU A 232 -15.93 7.55 -27.59
#